data_AF-A0A1H9S407-F1
#
_entry.id   AF-A0A1H9S407-F1
#
_cell.length_a   1.000
_cell.length_b   1.000
_cell.length_c   1.000
_cell.angle_alpha   90.00
_cell.angle_beta   90.00
_cell.angle_gamma   90.00
#
_symmetry.space_group_name_H-M   'P 1'
#
loop_
_entity.id
_entity.type
_entity.pdbx_description
1 polymer ?
#
loop_
_entity_poly.entity_id
_entity_poly.type
_entity_poly.pdbx_seq_one_letter_code
_entity_poly.pdbx_strand_id
1 'polypeptide(L)'
;MLGFIFAALGGVPKQLAIRRPGQALLGDFRHRESGTLIEVDTWQHFNHYRLIALNMYPPEVHLGFDLDEYRSLCRQWAPRADHYRPESASIVFGEAGDALQRQRAYEDALRDLVTPVMGRPPVVRVPADDGDGEAAYKRVRDQLMELQTRQGERPRAAAYGRPAPGGWAPDGHLAAN
;
A
#
# COMPACT_ATOMS: atom_id res chain seq x y z
N MET A 1 1.40 -5.96 -13.10
CA MET A 1 0.30 -5.19 -12.49
C MET A 1 0.57 -3.69 -12.47
N LEU A 2 1.57 -3.20 -11.71
CA LEU A 2 1.86 -1.77 -11.60
C LEU A 2 2.12 -1.05 -12.93
N GLY A 3 2.78 -1.70 -13.89
CA GLY A 3 2.94 -1.15 -15.24
C GLY A 3 1.62 -0.96 -16.00
N PHE A 4 0.62 -1.82 -15.77
CA PHE A 4 -0.73 -1.65 -16.34
C PHE A 4 -1.47 -0.50 -15.66
N ILE A 5 -1.38 -0.38 -14.33
CA ILE A 5 -1.96 0.75 -13.60
C ILE A 5 -1.33 2.06 -14.09
N PHE A 6 0.01 2.10 -14.21
CA PHE A 6 0.73 3.26 -14.73
C PHE A 6 0.22 3.68 -16.12
N ALA A 7 0.07 2.73 -17.04
CA ALA A 7 -0.43 2.98 -18.38
C ALA A 7 -1.91 3.42 -18.39
N ALA A 8 -2.76 2.78 -17.58
CA ALA A 8 -4.19 3.13 -17.46
C ALA A 8 -4.39 4.54 -16.89
N LEU A 9 -3.47 5.00 -16.05
CA LEU A 9 -3.42 6.35 -15.51
C LEU A 9 -2.72 7.35 -16.47
N GLY A 10 -2.45 6.99 -17.72
CA GLY A 10 -1.82 7.89 -18.70
C GLY A 10 -0.37 8.25 -18.39
N GLY A 11 0.32 7.42 -17.61
CA GLY A 11 1.73 7.63 -17.28
C GLY A 11 2.63 7.58 -18.51
N VAL A 12 3.67 8.41 -18.53
CA VAL A 12 4.62 8.51 -19.64
C VAL A 12 5.90 7.72 -19.28
N PRO A 13 6.16 6.54 -19.89
CA PRO A 13 7.24 5.66 -19.45
C PRO A 13 8.63 6.30 -19.51
N LYS A 14 8.87 7.12 -20.54
CA LYS A 14 10.14 7.86 -20.70
C LYS A 14 10.37 8.84 -19.54
N GLN A 15 9.32 9.48 -19.03
CA GLN A 15 9.41 10.41 -17.91
C GLN A 15 9.62 9.68 -16.59
N LEU A 16 8.97 8.52 -16.40
CA LEU A 16 9.21 7.68 -15.23
C LEU A 16 10.67 7.22 -15.14
N ALA A 17 11.28 6.84 -16.28
CA ALA A 17 12.67 6.39 -16.34
C ALA A 17 13.71 7.47 -15.98
N ILE A 18 13.34 8.75 -16.08
CA ILE A 18 14.20 9.88 -15.70
C ILE A 18 14.17 10.11 -14.18
N ARG A 19 13.13 9.65 -13.49
CA ARG A 19 12.98 9.83 -12.05
C ARG A 19 14.11 9.08 -11.32
N ARG A 20 14.85 9.80 -10.46
CA ARG A 20 15.99 9.25 -9.73
C ARG A 20 15.58 8.02 -8.92
N PRO A 21 16.26 6.87 -9.10
CA PRO A 21 16.12 5.73 -8.18
C PRO A 21 16.43 6.19 -6.75
N GLY A 22 15.58 5.80 -5.80
CA GLY A 22 15.82 6.06 -4.37
C GLY A 22 15.14 7.29 -3.77
N GLN A 23 14.35 8.06 -4.53
CA GLN A 23 13.43 9.01 -3.91
C GLN A 23 12.34 8.24 -3.17
N ALA A 24 12.36 8.29 -1.83
CA ALA A 24 11.39 7.60 -1.00
C ALA A 24 9.98 8.14 -1.22
N LEU A 25 9.02 7.24 -1.44
CA LEU A 25 7.61 7.55 -1.27
C LEU A 25 7.32 7.49 0.23
N LEU A 26 7.39 8.66 0.87
CA LEU A 26 7.00 8.78 2.28
C LEU A 26 5.49 8.59 2.39
N GLY A 27 5.06 7.86 3.41
CA GLY A 27 3.69 7.95 3.91
C GLY A 27 3.59 8.93 5.06
N ASP A 28 2.38 9.26 5.49
CA ASP A 28 2.14 10.24 6.54
C ASP A 28 2.78 9.82 7.88
N PHE A 29 2.58 8.56 8.26
CA PHE A 29 3.14 8.00 9.48
C PHE A 29 3.72 6.59 9.29
N ARG A 30 4.63 6.23 10.20
CA ARG A 30 5.16 4.87 10.32
C ARG A 30 5.10 4.43 11.78
N HIS A 31 4.36 3.36 12.04
CA HIS A 31 4.43 2.69 13.33
C HIS A 31 5.80 2.01 13.45
N ARG A 32 6.64 2.46 14.38
CA ARG A 32 8.06 2.09 14.40
C ARG A 32 8.29 0.61 14.65
N GLU A 33 7.52 0.02 15.56
CA GLU A 33 7.69 -1.36 16.04
C GLU A 33 7.30 -2.38 14.96
N SER A 34 6.09 -2.26 14.40
CA SER A 34 5.64 -3.16 13.33
C SER A 34 6.22 -2.81 11.96
N GLY A 35 6.66 -1.56 11.78
CA GLY A 35 7.04 -1.02 10.48
C GLY A 35 5.86 -0.73 9.54
N THR A 36 4.62 -0.78 10.06
CA THR A 36 3.39 -0.45 9.31
C THR A 36 3.42 1.00 8.87
N LEU A 37 3.10 1.23 7.59
CA LEU A 37 2.84 2.56 7.05
C LEU A 37 1.37 2.91 7.26
N ILE A 38 1.11 4.15 7.65
CA ILE A 38 -0.23 4.67 7.88
C ILE A 38 -0.38 5.93 7.02
N GLU A 39 -1.45 5.97 6.23
CA GLU A 39 -1.83 7.10 5.38
C GLU A 39 -3.18 7.65 5.84
N VAL A 40 -3.31 8.97 5.94
CA VAL A 40 -4.57 9.66 6.26
C VAL A 40 -5.12 10.26 4.98
N ASP A 41 -6.13 9.61 4.41
CA ASP A 41 -6.68 9.98 3.11
C ASP A 41 -7.81 10.99 3.30
N THR A 42 -7.54 12.24 2.93
CA THR A 42 -8.55 13.31 2.84
C THR A 42 -9.29 13.26 1.51
N TRP A 43 -10.38 14.04 1.36
CA TRP A 43 -11.27 14.01 0.17
C TRP A 43 -10.56 14.06 -1.19
N GLN A 44 -9.37 14.69 -1.28
CA GLN A 44 -8.59 14.78 -2.53
C GLN A 44 -8.00 13.44 -3.01
N HIS A 45 -7.87 12.44 -2.14
CA HIS A 45 -7.41 11.10 -2.50
C HIS A 45 -8.51 10.28 -3.18
N PHE A 46 -9.78 10.60 -2.93
CA PHE A 46 -10.94 9.89 -3.43
C PHE A 46 -11.40 10.46 -4.78
N ASN A 47 -10.60 10.20 -5.82
CA ASN A 47 -10.81 10.70 -7.18
C ASN A 47 -11.00 9.56 -8.21
N HIS A 48 -11.38 9.91 -9.45
CA HIS A 48 -11.63 8.94 -10.52
C HIS A 48 -10.40 8.07 -10.85
N TYR A 49 -9.21 8.66 -10.80
CA TYR A 49 -7.95 7.95 -11.08
C TYR A 49 -7.62 6.93 -9.99
N ARG A 50 -7.92 7.25 -8.74
CA ARG A 50 -7.81 6.30 -7.63
C ARG A 50 -8.77 5.14 -7.83
N LEU A 51 -10.02 5.40 -8.26
CA LEU A 51 -10.98 4.34 -8.60
C LEU A 51 -10.46 3.42 -9.72
N ILE A 52 -9.87 3.99 -10.79
CA ILE A 52 -9.23 3.20 -11.86
C ILE A 52 -8.18 2.25 -11.26
N ALA A 53 -7.27 2.79 -10.44
CA ALA A 53 -6.20 2.00 -9.83
C ALA A 53 -6.75 0.87 -8.95
N LEU A 54 -7.71 1.16 -8.06
CA LEU A 54 -8.32 0.18 -7.14
C LEU A 54 -9.08 -0.93 -7.88
N ASN A 55 -9.66 -0.65 -9.06
CA ASN A 55 -10.33 -1.66 -9.88
C ASN A 55 -9.35 -2.65 -10.55
N MET A 56 -8.06 -2.31 -10.58
CA MET A 56 -7.01 -3.17 -11.13
C MET A 56 -6.28 -3.99 -10.06
N TYR A 57 -6.68 -3.89 -8.78
CA TYR A 57 -6.03 -4.65 -7.73
C TYR A 57 -6.39 -6.14 -7.86
N PRO A 58 -5.41 -7.05 -7.73
CA PRO A 58 -5.68 -8.47 -7.75
C PRO A 58 -6.49 -8.85 -6.51
N PRO A 59 -7.47 -9.77 -6.59
CA PRO A 59 -8.32 -10.10 -5.45
C PRO A 59 -7.55 -10.72 -4.27
N GLU A 60 -6.35 -11.24 -4.50
CA GLU A 60 -5.51 -11.85 -3.47
C GLU A 60 -4.62 -10.85 -2.71
N VAL A 61 -4.67 -9.54 -3.02
CA VAL A 61 -3.82 -8.59 -2.30
C VAL A 61 -4.26 -8.45 -0.84
N HIS A 62 -3.30 -8.57 0.08
CA HIS A 62 -3.53 -8.29 1.49
C HIS A 62 -3.48 -6.78 1.73
N LEU A 63 -4.65 -6.15 1.84
CA LEU A 63 -4.80 -4.72 2.12
C LEU A 63 -5.05 -4.49 3.61
N GLY A 64 -4.62 -3.32 4.11
CA GLY A 64 -4.91 -2.86 5.47
C GLY A 64 -6.13 -1.93 5.54
N PHE A 65 -7.00 -1.97 4.52
CA PHE A 65 -8.21 -1.16 4.39
C PHE A 65 -9.26 -1.90 3.55
N ASP A 66 -10.52 -1.47 3.65
CA ASP A 66 -11.62 -2.03 2.86
C ASP A 66 -11.61 -1.46 1.44
N LEU A 67 -11.43 -2.35 0.45
CA LEU A 67 -11.32 -1.97 -0.95
C LEU A 67 -12.64 -1.42 -1.52
N ASP A 68 -13.78 -1.96 -1.09
CA ASP A 68 -15.08 -1.56 -1.60
C ASP A 68 -15.57 -0.27 -0.95
N GLU A 69 -15.25 -0.05 0.34
CA GLU A 69 -15.40 1.25 0.99
C GLU A 69 -14.63 2.34 0.23
N TYR A 70 -13.35 2.09 -0.07
CA TYR A 70 -12.51 3.04 -0.80
C TYR A 70 -13.02 3.31 -2.22
N ARG A 71 -13.53 2.29 -2.93
CA ARG A 71 -14.18 2.49 -4.24
C ARG A 71 -15.44 3.35 -4.11
N SER A 72 -16.24 3.15 -3.06
CA SER A 72 -17.43 3.95 -2.78
C SER A 72 -17.07 5.41 -2.53
N LEU A 73 -16.09 5.67 -1.67
CA LEU A 73 -15.57 7.01 -1.39
C LEU A 73 -15.07 7.68 -2.66
N CYS A 74 -14.33 6.98 -3.53
CA CYS A 74 -13.88 7.54 -4.81
C CYS A 74 -15.05 7.95 -5.70
N ARG A 75 -16.13 7.15 -5.78
CA ARG A 75 -17.33 7.53 -6.55
C ARG A 75 -18.04 8.75 -5.96
N GLN A 76 -18.12 8.83 -4.64
CA GLN A 76 -18.75 9.94 -3.92
C GLN A 76 -18.00 11.26 -4.12
N TRP A 77 -16.68 11.23 -4.01
CA TRP A 77 -15.85 12.44 -3.96
C TRP A 77 -15.24 12.85 -5.30
N ALA A 78 -15.22 11.98 -6.31
CA ALA A 78 -14.67 12.28 -7.64
C ALA A 78 -15.15 13.62 -8.24
N PRO A 79 -16.46 13.98 -8.21
CA PRO A 79 -16.93 15.26 -8.75
C PRO A 79 -16.26 16.50 -8.15
N ARG A 80 -15.68 16.37 -6.95
CA ARG A 80 -14.91 17.43 -6.29
C ARG A 80 -13.40 17.20 -6.39
N ALA A 81 -12.94 15.98 -6.16
CA ALA A 81 -11.53 15.61 -6.06
C ALA A 81 -10.79 15.69 -7.41
N ASP A 82 -11.49 15.39 -8.51
CA ASP A 82 -10.93 15.44 -9.87
C ASP A 82 -10.53 16.86 -10.27
N HIS A 83 -11.19 17.87 -9.70
CA HIS A 83 -10.93 19.30 -9.95
C HIS A 83 -10.05 19.95 -8.87
N TYR A 84 -9.43 19.17 -7.99
CA TYR A 84 -8.54 19.74 -6.97
C TYR A 84 -7.22 20.23 -7.61
N ARG A 85 -6.91 21.53 -7.53
CA ARG A 85 -5.69 22.13 -8.11
C ARG A 85 -5.50 21.79 -9.60
N PRO A 86 -6.45 22.20 -10.46
CA PRO A 86 -6.46 21.87 -11.90
C PRO A 86 -5.25 22.42 -12.67
N GLU A 87 -4.43 23.26 -12.07
CA GLU A 87 -3.19 23.80 -12.65
C GLU A 87 -1.94 22.96 -12.35
N SER A 88 -2.07 21.85 -11.60
CA SER A 88 -0.92 21.07 -11.15
C SER A 88 -0.42 20.08 -12.21
N ALA A 89 0.77 20.33 -12.74
CA ALA A 89 1.47 19.41 -13.63
C ALA A 89 2.20 18.29 -12.86
N SER A 90 2.41 17.15 -13.53
CA SER A 90 3.29 16.08 -13.07
C SER A 90 4.34 15.78 -14.12
N ILE A 91 5.61 15.72 -13.73
CA ILE A 91 6.68 15.31 -14.63
C ILE A 91 6.43 13.92 -15.20
N VAL A 92 5.71 13.04 -14.50
CA VAL A 92 5.52 11.62 -14.89
C VAL A 92 4.19 11.39 -15.62
N PHE A 93 3.21 12.27 -15.42
CA PHE A 93 1.85 12.15 -15.96
C PHE A 93 1.46 13.35 -16.85
N GLY A 94 2.40 14.20 -17.25
CA GLY A 94 2.20 15.33 -18.17
C GLY A 94 1.65 16.61 -17.53
N GLU A 95 1.22 17.55 -18.37
CA GLU A 95 0.79 18.91 -18.00
C GLU A 95 -0.74 19.09 -17.96
N ALA A 96 -1.51 18.04 -18.24
CA ALA A 96 -2.96 18.13 -18.13
C ALA A 96 -3.36 18.40 -16.66
N GLY A 97 -4.48 19.10 -16.47
CA GLY A 97 -4.85 19.63 -15.15
C GLY A 97 -5.16 18.60 -14.06
N ASP A 98 -5.19 17.33 -14.43
CA ASP A 98 -5.43 16.16 -13.59
C ASP A 98 -4.14 15.35 -13.31
N ALA A 99 -2.98 15.84 -13.77
CA ALA A 99 -1.73 15.10 -13.71
C ALA A 99 -1.29 14.80 -12.27
N LEU A 100 -1.57 15.70 -11.32
CA LEU A 100 -1.32 15.47 -9.89
C LEU A 100 -2.17 14.32 -9.33
N GLN A 101 -3.45 14.23 -9.69
CA GLN A 101 -4.36 13.17 -9.24
C GLN A 101 -3.91 11.82 -9.76
N ARG A 102 -3.49 11.75 -11.03
CA ARG A 102 -2.93 10.53 -11.64
C ARG A 102 -1.65 10.08 -10.92
N GLN A 103 -0.77 11.04 -10.61
CA GLN A 103 0.42 10.75 -9.82
C GLN A 103 0.08 10.22 -8.42
N ARG A 104 -0.84 10.87 -7.70
CA ARG A 104 -1.28 10.44 -6.37
C ARG A 104 -1.88 9.04 -6.41
N ALA A 105 -2.79 8.78 -7.34
CA ALA A 105 -3.40 7.46 -7.50
C ALA A 105 -2.37 6.36 -7.77
N TYR A 106 -1.34 6.66 -8.57
CA TYR A 106 -0.25 5.72 -8.85
C TYR A 106 0.67 5.51 -7.65
N GLU A 107 1.07 6.58 -6.95
CA GLU A 107 1.90 6.49 -5.74
C GLU A 107 1.18 5.75 -4.62
N ASP A 108 -0.13 5.96 -4.47
CA ASP A 108 -0.97 5.20 -3.56
C ASP A 108 -1.00 3.72 -3.94
N ALA A 109 -1.16 3.39 -5.22
CA ALA A 109 -1.12 2.00 -5.69
C ALA A 109 0.26 1.34 -5.52
N LEU A 110 1.34 2.10 -5.66
CA LEU A 110 2.68 1.61 -5.35
C LEU A 110 2.78 1.22 -3.88
N ARG A 111 2.36 2.07 -2.94
CA ARG A 111 2.42 1.75 -1.51
C ARG A 111 1.56 0.52 -1.19
N ASP A 112 0.32 0.49 -1.64
CA ASP A 112 -0.62 -0.58 -1.30
C ASP A 112 -0.16 -1.95 -1.81
N LEU A 113 0.38 -2.01 -3.04
CA LEU A 113 0.75 -3.27 -3.68
C LEU A 113 2.19 -3.69 -3.38
N VAL A 114 3.13 -2.76 -3.22
CA VAL A 114 4.56 -3.08 -3.05
C VAL A 114 4.91 -3.33 -1.60
N THR A 115 4.30 -2.61 -0.65
CA THR A 115 4.64 -2.76 0.78
C THR A 115 4.50 -4.21 1.27
N PRO A 116 3.40 -4.93 1.00
CA PRO A 116 3.30 -6.36 1.34
C PRO A 116 4.35 -7.23 0.64
N VAL A 117 4.62 -6.98 -0.65
CA VAL A 117 5.62 -7.72 -1.44
C VAL A 117 7.04 -7.54 -0.89
N MET A 118 7.32 -6.40 -0.27
CA MET A 118 8.58 -6.14 0.44
C MET A 118 8.66 -6.79 1.83
N GLY A 119 7.70 -7.65 2.21
CA GLY A 119 7.67 -8.33 3.52
C GLY A 119 7.30 -7.39 4.68
N ARG A 120 6.66 -6.25 4.39
CA ARG A 120 6.15 -5.32 5.41
C ARG A 120 4.65 -5.55 5.63
N PRO A 121 4.10 -5.16 6.79
CA PRO A 121 2.65 -5.19 6.99
C PRO A 121 1.93 -4.35 5.92
N PRO A 122 0.70 -4.73 5.50
CA PRO A 122 -0.11 -3.91 4.61
C PRO A 122 -0.25 -2.46 5.09
N VAL A 123 -0.33 -1.53 4.15
CA VAL A 123 -0.58 -0.12 4.45
C VAL A 123 -1.96 0.00 5.10
N VAL A 124 -2.00 0.66 6.27
CA VAL A 124 -3.24 1.05 6.91
C VAL A 124 -3.64 2.39 6.33
N ARG A 125 -4.85 2.49 5.81
CA ARG A 125 -5.39 3.75 5.32
C ARG A 125 -6.54 4.21 6.20
N VAL A 126 -6.53 5.49 6.54
CA VAL A 126 -7.50 6.14 7.42
C VAL A 126 -8.33 7.10 6.59
N PRO A 127 -9.58 6.77 6.22
CA PRO A 127 -10.45 7.70 5.52
C PRO A 127 -10.87 8.83 6.47
N ALA A 128 -10.42 10.04 6.16
CA ALA A 128 -10.75 11.30 6.83
C ALA A 128 -11.36 12.29 5.83
N ASP A 129 -12.31 11.80 5.03
CA ASP A 129 -12.91 12.50 3.90
C ASP A 129 -13.79 13.70 4.31
N ASP A 130 -14.41 13.61 5.49
CA ASP A 130 -15.21 14.66 6.12
C ASP A 130 -14.37 15.72 6.88
N GLY A 131 -13.07 15.49 7.03
CA GLY A 131 -12.16 16.35 7.79
C GLY A 131 -12.23 16.15 9.30
N ASP A 132 -12.97 15.15 9.81
CA ASP A 132 -13.01 14.79 11.23
C ASP A 132 -11.96 13.72 11.53
N GLY A 133 -10.75 14.18 11.86
CA GLY A 133 -9.64 13.28 12.20
C GLY A 133 -9.88 12.43 13.45
N GLU A 134 -10.69 12.89 14.41
CA GLU A 134 -10.97 12.13 15.62
C GLU A 134 -11.92 10.96 15.32
N ALA A 135 -12.98 11.22 14.55
CA ALA A 135 -13.89 10.18 14.08
C ALA A 135 -13.15 9.16 13.20
N ALA A 136 -12.31 9.64 12.28
CA ALA A 136 -11.50 8.78 11.41
C ALA A 136 -10.57 7.87 12.22
N TYR A 137 -9.88 8.40 13.23
CA TYR A 137 -9.04 7.62 14.15
C TYR A 137 -9.85 6.55 14.90
N LYS A 138 -11.01 6.91 15.47
CA LYS A 138 -11.85 5.97 16.21
C LYS A 138 -12.28 4.77 15.33
N ARG A 139 -12.73 5.03 14.10
CA ARG A 139 -13.10 3.97 13.13
C ARG A 139 -11.96 2.99 12.88
N VAL A 140 -10.78 3.50 12.54
CA VAL A 140 -9.63 2.65 12.20
C VAL A 140 -9.07 1.93 13.42
N ARG A 141 -9.05 2.58 14.59
CA ARG A 141 -8.66 1.94 15.85
C ARG A 141 -9.51 0.70 16.10
N ASP A 142 -10.83 0.82 15.98
CA ASP A 142 -11.74 -0.29 16.27
C ASP A 142 -11.53 -1.45 15.27
N GLN A 143 -11.36 -1.14 13.98
CA GLN A 143 -10.98 -2.13 12.95
C GLN A 143 -9.64 -2.83 13.26
N LEU A 144 -8.60 -2.07 13.65
CA LEU A 144 -7.29 -2.63 13.97
C LEU A 144 -7.33 -3.52 15.22
N MET A 145 -8.10 -3.14 16.25
CA MET A 145 -8.26 -3.94 17.45
C MET A 145 -8.98 -5.26 17.14
N GLU A 146 -10.03 -5.23 16.32
CA GLU A 146 -10.69 -6.46 15.86
C GLU A 146 -9.76 -7.38 15.06
N LEU A 147 -8.89 -6.81 14.22
CA LEU A 147 -7.89 -7.57 13.47
C LEU A 147 -6.84 -8.21 14.39
N GLN A 148 -6.39 -7.50 15.43
CA GLN A 148 -5.47 -8.03 16.42
C GLN A 148 -6.09 -9.18 17.24
N THR A 149 -7.35 -9.05 17.66
CA THR A 149 -8.06 -10.12 18.38
C THR A 149 -8.20 -11.37 17.49
N ARG A 150 -8.59 -11.20 16.22
CA ARG A 150 -8.69 -12.30 15.24
C ARG A 150 -7.36 -12.97 14.91
N GLN A 151 -6.23 -12.25 15.01
CA GLN A 151 -4.89 -12.81 14.84
C GLN A 151 -4.38 -13.52 16.09
N GLY A 152 -4.79 -13.10 17.29
CA GLY A 152 -4.50 -13.78 18.56
C GLY A 152 -5.21 -15.13 18.72
N GLU A 153 -6.32 -15.34 18.00
CA GLU A 153 -7.10 -16.59 18.00
C GLU A 153 -6.63 -17.62 16.94
N ARG A 154 -5.77 -17.22 15.99
CA ARG A 154 -5.14 -18.20 15.09
C ARG A 154 -4.13 -19.02 15.91
N PRO A 155 -4.20 -20.37 15.91
CA PRO A 155 -3.16 -21.17 16.54
C PRO A 155 -1.83 -20.74 15.93
N ARG A 156 -0.88 -20.35 16.78
CA ARG A 156 0.50 -20.06 16.36
C ARG A 156 0.93 -21.23 15.49
N ALA A 157 1.16 -21.00 14.20
CA ALA A 157 1.80 -21.97 13.35
C ALA A 157 3.04 -22.46 14.11
N ALA A 158 3.10 -23.78 14.35
CA ALA A 158 4.16 -24.40 15.10
C ALA A 158 5.48 -23.81 14.61
N ALA A 159 6.25 -23.23 15.53
CA ALA A 159 7.54 -22.65 15.24
C ALA A 159 8.32 -23.66 14.39
N TYR A 160 8.59 -23.30 13.12
CA TYR A 160 9.56 -24.04 12.33
C TYR A 160 10.83 -24.12 13.17
N GLY A 161 11.14 -25.32 13.63
CA GLY A 161 12.28 -25.58 14.50
C GLY A 161 13.52 -24.99 13.86
N ARG A 162 14.17 -24.06 14.56
CA ARG A 162 15.56 -23.76 14.28
C ARG A 162 16.33 -25.08 14.36
N PRO A 163 17.07 -25.51 13.32
CA PRO A 163 18.07 -26.53 13.54
C PRO A 163 19.09 -25.96 14.53
N ALA A 164 19.38 -26.74 15.57
CA ALA A 164 20.34 -26.36 16.60
C ALA A 164 21.73 -26.12 15.98
N PRO A 165 22.50 -25.14 16.47
CA PRO A 165 23.86 -24.92 16.00
C PRO A 165 24.79 -25.94 16.67
N GLY A 166 25.46 -26.76 15.86
CA GLY A 166 26.62 -27.53 16.29
C GLY A 166 26.47 -29.05 16.13
N GLY A 167 27.34 -29.64 15.32
CA GLY A 167 27.50 -31.08 15.22
C GLY A 167 28.09 -31.57 13.90
N TRP A 168 29.11 -30.91 13.36
CA TRP A 168 30.01 -31.57 12.41
C TRP A 168 31.17 -32.12 13.23
N ALA A 169 31.18 -33.44 13.44
CA ALA A 169 32.33 -34.16 13.94
C ALA A 169 33.03 -34.84 12.74
N PRO A 170 34.37 -34.76 12.67
CA PRO A 170 35.15 -35.41 11.63
C PRO A 170 35.40 -36.89 11.99
N ASP A 171 35.81 -37.65 10.97
CA ASP A 171 36.42 -38.98 11.04
C ASP A 171 35.46 -40.12 11.45
N GLY A 172 35.46 -41.31 10.85
CA GLY A 172 36.42 -41.97 9.99
C GLY A 172 36.25 -43.48 10.23
N HIS A 173 36.26 -44.24 9.13
CA HIS A 173 36.37 -45.70 9.02
C HIS A 173 35.17 -46.59 9.35
N LEU A 174 34.80 -47.40 8.35
CA LEU A 174 35.08 -48.83 8.38
C LEU A 174 35.27 -49.37 6.95
N ALA A 175 36.30 -50.19 6.80
CA ALA A 175 36.75 -50.83 5.57
C ALA A 175 35.85 -51.98 5.12
N ALA A 176 35.91 -52.33 3.83
CA ALA A 176 35.87 -53.72 3.36
C ALA A 176 36.41 -53.86 1.92
N ASN A 177 37.45 -54.69 1.79
CA ASN A 177 38.08 -55.34 0.63
C ASN A 177 38.89 -54.51 -0.36
#